data_AF-A0A7K3LH82-F1
#
_entry.id   AF-A0A7K3LH82-F1
#
_cell.length_a   1.000
_cell.length_b   1.000
_cell.length_c   1.000
_cell.angle_alpha   90.00
_cell.angle_beta   90.00
_cell.angle_gamma   90.00
#
_symmetry.space_group_name_H-M   'P 1'
#
loop_
_entity.id
_entity.type
_entity.pdbx_description
1 polymer ?
#
loop_
_entity_poly.entity_id
_entity_poly.type
_entity_poly.pdbx_seq_one_letter_code
_entity_poly.pdbx_strand_id
1 'polypeptide(L)'
;MAQLSNRNRVRRALELLGQNLDPFITAATRDKLGDKHWTMLLAAKDSDPDRKYNAVDPQNSLRMLTENVTSRAVPGWYPFNDLLSRAEQSLASELRDTRNREAHHEPFSADDAYRALDTTERMLRAIGAVEAADEVKNSRIDLRRLSSEQEDRRVVKATGATEVGSAGLLPWREVLRPHDDVAKGNFRAAEFAADLAMVARGEGDAEYTDPVEFFRRTFLTTGLRDLIARAVKRISGDMNAAPVINLQTNFGGGKTHTMLTLS
;
A
#
# COMPACT_ATOMS: atom_id res chain seq x y z
N MET A 1 15.80 11.21 -2.79
CA MET A 1 16.07 10.34 -1.62
C MET A 1 16.12 8.89 -2.09
N ALA A 2 17.12 8.13 -1.69
CA ALA A 2 17.24 6.72 -2.08
C ALA A 2 16.06 5.91 -1.54
N GLN A 3 15.44 5.08 -2.38
CA GLN A 3 14.30 4.24 -1.99
C GLN A 3 14.77 3.19 -0.98
N LEU A 4 14.24 3.23 0.24
CA LEU A 4 14.59 2.28 1.30
C LEU A 4 14.14 0.88 0.89
N SER A 5 15.05 -0.11 0.93
CA SER A 5 14.72 -1.50 0.60
C SER A 5 13.69 -2.08 1.59
N ASN A 6 12.90 -3.06 1.14
CA ASN A 6 11.91 -3.74 1.98
C ASN A 6 12.52 -4.29 3.27
N ARG A 7 13.69 -4.94 3.17
CA ARG A 7 14.42 -5.43 4.33
C ARG A 7 14.83 -4.30 5.29
N ASN A 8 15.31 -3.17 4.78
CA ASN A 8 15.69 -2.04 5.61
C ASN A 8 14.49 -1.44 6.36
N ARG A 9 13.30 -1.43 5.74
CA ARG A 9 12.04 -1.04 6.42
C ARG A 9 11.72 -1.99 7.57
N VAL A 10 11.80 -3.31 7.33
CA VAL A 10 11.56 -4.34 8.35
C VAL A 10 12.58 -4.22 9.49
N ARG A 11 13.87 -4.09 9.17
CA ARG A 11 14.92 -3.90 10.17
C ARG A 11 14.64 -2.69 11.06
N ARG A 12 14.34 -1.54 10.46
CA ARG A 12 14.02 -0.31 11.21
C ARG A 12 12.83 -0.51 12.15
N ALA A 13 11.78 -1.20 11.70
CA ALA A 13 10.62 -1.49 12.54
C ALA A 13 10.97 -2.44 13.71
N LEU A 14 11.81 -3.46 13.46
CA LEU A 14 12.29 -4.38 14.49
C LEU A 14 13.20 -3.67 15.52
N GLU A 15 14.02 -2.71 15.10
CA GLU A 15 14.83 -1.88 16.00
C GLU A 15 13.94 -1.05 16.93
N LEU A 16 12.91 -0.39 16.40
CA LEU A 16 11.92 0.36 17.19
C LEU A 16 11.20 -0.56 18.18
N LEU A 17 10.82 -1.76 17.74
CA LEU A 17 10.21 -2.78 18.60
C LEU A 17 11.14 -3.15 19.76
N GLY A 18 12.41 -3.44 19.49
CA GLY A 18 13.39 -3.78 20.53
C GLY A 18 13.56 -2.68 21.57
N GLN A 19 13.65 -1.42 21.13
CA GLN A 19 13.76 -0.25 22.00
C GLN A 19 12.55 -0.05 22.93
N ASN A 20 11.35 -0.40 22.46
CA ASN A 20 10.12 -0.22 23.24
C ASN A 20 9.74 -1.45 24.07
N LEU A 21 10.18 -2.65 23.67
CA LEU A 21 9.98 -3.85 24.46
C LEU A 21 10.85 -3.88 25.72
N ASP A 22 12.05 -3.30 25.69
CA ASP A 22 12.93 -3.26 26.85
C ASP A 22 12.28 -2.59 28.09
N PRO A 23 11.78 -1.34 28.01
CA PRO A 23 11.11 -0.72 29.15
C PRO A 23 9.81 -1.44 29.54
N PHE A 24 9.07 -1.99 28.57
CA PHE A 24 7.86 -2.78 28.82
C PHE A 24 8.17 -4.04 29.66
N ILE A 25 9.17 -4.84 29.25
CA ILE A 25 9.58 -6.05 29.96
C ILE A 25 10.17 -5.69 31.32
N THR A 26 10.96 -4.63 31.40
CA THR A 26 11.50 -4.12 32.67
C THR A 26 10.40 -3.76 33.66
N ALA A 27 9.34 -3.08 33.20
CA ALA A 27 8.18 -2.76 34.04
C ALA A 27 7.41 -4.01 34.46
N ALA A 28 7.14 -4.93 33.53
CA ALA A 28 6.38 -6.16 33.78
C ALA A 28 7.07 -7.10 34.77
N THR A 29 8.40 -7.06 34.86
CA THR A 29 9.19 -8.01 35.65
C THR A 29 9.77 -7.40 36.95
N ARG A 30 9.51 -6.11 37.19
CA ARG A 30 10.02 -5.34 38.34
C ARG A 30 9.66 -5.95 39.70
N ASP A 31 8.50 -6.57 39.81
CA ASP A 31 7.99 -7.14 41.07
C ASP A 31 8.89 -8.24 41.66
N LYS A 32 9.53 -9.04 40.81
CA LYS A 32 10.45 -10.12 41.23
C LYS A 32 11.92 -9.77 41.08
N LEU A 33 12.29 -8.91 40.13
CA LEU A 33 13.69 -8.58 39.86
C LEU A 33 14.22 -7.40 40.66
N GLY A 34 13.35 -6.48 41.13
CA GLY A 34 13.78 -5.24 41.76
C GLY A 34 14.67 -4.42 40.80
N ASP A 35 15.90 -4.13 41.22
CA ASP A 35 16.87 -3.35 40.45
C ASP A 35 17.64 -4.18 39.40
N LYS A 36 17.44 -5.50 39.35
CA LYS A 36 18.13 -6.37 38.39
C LYS A 36 17.48 -6.28 37.01
N HIS A 37 18.31 -6.36 35.97
CA HIS A 37 17.84 -6.31 34.59
C HIS A 37 17.30 -7.66 34.13
N TRP A 38 16.17 -7.68 33.42
CA TRP A 38 15.49 -8.91 32.98
C TRP A 38 16.34 -9.83 32.10
N THR A 39 17.36 -9.28 31.41
CA THR A 39 18.29 -10.04 30.56
C THR A 39 19.06 -11.13 31.32
N MET A 40 19.21 -11.00 32.65
CA MET A 40 19.77 -12.06 33.47
C MET A 40 18.95 -13.35 33.44
N LEU A 41 17.63 -13.26 33.20
CA LEU A 41 16.75 -14.42 33.11
C LEU A 41 17.04 -15.22 31.84
N LEU A 42 17.44 -14.56 30.75
CA LEU A 42 17.90 -15.23 29.53
C LEU A 42 19.23 -15.94 29.75
N ALA A 43 20.19 -15.30 30.43
CA ALA A 43 21.46 -15.91 30.79
C ALA A 43 21.28 -17.16 31.67
N ALA A 44 20.43 -17.06 32.69
CA ALA A 44 20.08 -18.20 33.54
C ALA A 44 19.40 -19.32 32.75
N LYS A 45 18.48 -18.98 31.85
CA LYS A 45 17.78 -19.96 31.00
C LYS A 45 18.74 -20.71 30.07
N ASP A 46 19.69 -20.00 29.46
CA ASP A 46 20.64 -20.57 28.52
C ASP A 46 21.84 -21.24 29.22
N SER A 47 21.81 -21.32 30.56
CA SER A 47 22.87 -21.91 31.40
C SER A 47 24.25 -21.28 31.16
N ASP A 48 24.27 -20.00 30.79
CA ASP A 48 25.47 -19.24 30.49
C ASP A 48 25.40 -17.87 31.21
N PRO A 49 25.82 -17.80 32.48
CA PRO A 49 25.73 -16.60 33.31
C PRO A 49 26.58 -15.43 32.82
N ASP A 50 27.67 -15.72 32.10
CA ASP A 50 28.62 -14.70 31.61
C ASP A 50 28.17 -14.08 30.28
N ARG A 51 27.18 -14.68 29.61
CA ARG A 51 26.65 -14.18 28.35
C ARG A 51 25.90 -12.87 28.54
N LYS A 52 26.41 -11.84 27.88
CA LYS A 52 25.79 -10.51 27.83
C LYS A 52 24.74 -10.48 26.72
N TYR A 53 23.48 -10.26 27.11
CA TYR A 53 22.38 -10.02 26.18
C TYR A 53 22.15 -8.53 26.02
N ASN A 54 21.89 -8.10 24.78
CA ASN A 54 21.47 -6.75 24.47
C ASN A 54 19.95 -6.63 24.68
N ALA A 55 19.53 -5.74 25.56
CA ALA A 55 18.12 -5.53 25.89
C ALA A 55 17.31 -4.93 24.74
N VAL A 56 17.94 -4.12 23.89
CA VAL A 56 17.28 -3.52 22.73
C VAL A 56 17.32 -4.40 21.48
N ASP A 57 17.95 -5.59 21.56
CA ASP A 57 17.86 -6.56 20.47
C ASP A 57 16.47 -7.22 20.51
N PRO A 58 15.63 -7.02 19.47
CA PRO A 58 14.28 -7.56 19.44
C PRO A 58 14.23 -9.08 19.63
N GLN A 59 15.27 -9.84 19.26
CA GLN A 59 15.28 -11.29 19.53
C GLN A 59 15.21 -11.59 21.02
N ASN A 60 15.99 -10.90 21.84
CA ASN A 60 16.06 -11.18 23.27
C ASN A 60 14.72 -10.84 23.94
N SER A 61 14.14 -9.71 23.59
CA SER A 61 12.84 -9.27 24.08
C SER A 61 11.70 -10.20 23.62
N LEU A 62 11.72 -10.66 22.37
CA LEU A 62 10.73 -11.62 21.86
C LEU A 62 10.89 -13.00 22.50
N ARG A 63 12.11 -13.44 22.83
CA ARG A 63 12.35 -14.68 23.58
C ARG A 63 11.75 -14.63 24.99
N MET A 64 11.84 -13.49 25.66
CA MET A 64 11.21 -13.28 26.97
C MET A 64 9.70 -13.50 26.92
N LEU A 65 9.05 -13.00 25.86
CA LEU A 65 7.60 -13.11 25.67
C LEU A 65 7.15 -14.50 25.23
N THR A 66 7.97 -15.23 24.46
CA THR A 66 7.53 -16.45 23.76
C THR A 66 8.00 -17.75 24.40
N GLU A 67 9.11 -17.74 25.14
CA GLU A 67 9.75 -18.98 25.58
C GLU A 67 9.61 -19.29 27.08
N ASN A 68 8.60 -18.71 27.74
CA ASN A 68 8.25 -18.98 29.15
C ASN A 68 9.43 -18.79 30.12
N VAL A 69 10.33 -17.84 29.85
CA VAL A 69 11.58 -17.61 30.60
C VAL A 69 11.30 -17.32 32.07
N THR A 70 10.30 -16.49 32.35
CA THR A 70 9.89 -16.10 33.71
C THR A 70 9.45 -17.30 34.54
N SER A 71 8.60 -18.17 33.98
CA SER A 71 8.09 -19.35 34.69
C SER A 71 9.16 -20.40 35.00
N ARG A 72 10.26 -20.43 34.22
CA ARG A 72 11.42 -21.28 34.52
C ARG A 72 12.27 -20.73 35.66
N ALA A 73 12.34 -19.41 35.78
CA ALA A 73 13.06 -18.76 36.87
C ALA A 73 12.28 -18.81 38.18
N VAL A 74 10.96 -18.59 38.12
CA VAL A 74 10.05 -18.64 39.27
C VAL A 74 8.78 -19.40 38.85
N PRO A 75 8.51 -20.59 39.40
CA PRO A 75 7.30 -21.35 39.08
C PRO A 75 6.02 -20.52 39.31
N GLY A 76 5.11 -20.53 38.32
CA GLY A 76 3.86 -19.77 38.36
C GLY A 76 3.97 -18.30 37.97
N TRP A 77 5.15 -17.81 37.57
CA TRP A 77 5.35 -16.40 37.20
C TRP A 77 5.13 -16.14 35.71
N TYR A 78 4.00 -15.50 35.38
CA TYR A 78 3.58 -15.17 34.00
C TYR A 78 3.20 -13.69 33.86
N PRO A 79 4.15 -12.75 34.00
CA PRO A 79 3.85 -11.32 34.09
C PRO A 79 3.21 -10.74 32.83
N PHE A 80 3.37 -11.40 31.67
CA PHE A 80 2.83 -10.93 30.40
C PHE A 80 1.38 -11.37 30.13
N ASN A 81 0.84 -12.35 30.89
CA ASN A 81 -0.51 -12.88 30.64
C ASN A 81 -1.61 -11.86 30.95
N ASP A 82 -1.37 -10.98 31.93
CA ASP A 82 -2.32 -9.93 32.31
C ASP A 82 -2.08 -8.62 31.52
N LEU A 83 -0.96 -8.52 30.81
CA LEU A 83 -0.58 -7.34 30.03
C LEU A 83 -0.83 -7.49 28.54
N LEU A 84 -0.81 -8.73 28.02
CA LEU A 84 -1.01 -9.05 26.61
C LEU A 84 -2.02 -10.18 26.47
N SER A 85 -3.02 -9.95 25.63
CA SER A 85 -3.97 -10.97 25.22
C SER A 85 -3.28 -12.12 24.48
N ARG A 86 -3.97 -13.27 24.37
CA ARG A 86 -3.46 -14.43 23.63
C ARG A 86 -3.17 -14.11 22.15
N ALA A 87 -3.97 -13.23 21.56
CA ALA A 87 -3.75 -12.75 20.21
C ALA A 87 -2.45 -11.94 20.10
N GLU A 88 -2.19 -11.03 21.04
CA GLU A 88 -0.98 -10.21 21.05
C GLU A 88 0.27 -11.04 21.34
N GLN A 89 0.18 -12.04 22.22
CA GLN A 89 1.27 -13.00 22.43
C GLN A 89 1.61 -13.78 21.14
N SER A 90 0.62 -14.07 20.29
CA SER A 90 0.88 -14.74 19.00
C SER A 90 1.64 -13.85 18.02
N LEU A 91 1.47 -12.52 18.07
CA LEU A 91 2.24 -11.57 17.26
C LEU A 91 3.72 -11.63 17.62
N ALA A 92 4.07 -11.80 18.90
CA ALA A 92 5.46 -11.92 19.33
C ALA A 92 6.15 -13.16 18.71
N SER A 93 5.44 -14.28 18.58
CA SER A 93 5.97 -15.48 17.91
C SER A 93 6.24 -15.22 16.43
N GLU A 94 5.30 -14.60 15.71
CA GLU A 94 5.49 -14.23 14.30
C GLU A 94 6.65 -13.24 14.10
N LEU A 95 6.79 -12.26 14.99
CA LEU A 95 7.88 -11.29 14.95
C LEU A 95 9.23 -11.93 15.22
N ARG A 96 9.28 -13.00 16.02
CA ARG A 96 10.52 -13.75 16.26
C ARG A 96 11.01 -14.43 14.98
N ASP A 97 10.10 -15.05 14.24
CA ASP A 97 10.42 -15.66 12.95
C ASP A 97 10.82 -14.59 11.92
N THR A 98 10.10 -13.46 11.90
CA THR A 98 10.41 -12.30 11.05
C THR A 98 11.81 -11.74 11.32
N ARG A 99 12.18 -11.56 12.60
CA ARG A 99 13.52 -11.15 13.02
C ARG A 99 14.56 -12.18 12.58
N ASN A 100 14.30 -13.47 12.77
CA ASN A 100 15.22 -14.52 12.37
C ASN A 100 15.54 -14.47 10.86
N ARG A 101 14.52 -14.32 10.01
CA ARG A 101 14.68 -14.13 8.56
C ARG A 101 15.51 -12.89 8.23
N GLU A 102 15.24 -11.76 8.90
CA GLU A 102 16.00 -10.52 8.71
C GLU A 102 17.48 -10.69 9.08
N ALA A 103 17.77 -11.34 10.20
CA ALA A 103 19.12 -11.63 10.68
C ALA A 103 19.90 -12.57 9.74
N HIS A 104 19.20 -13.45 9.01
CA HIS A 104 19.78 -14.33 7.99
C HIS A 104 19.91 -13.70 6.61
N HIS A 105 19.63 -12.39 6.46
CA HIS A 105 19.72 -11.67 5.18
C HIS A 105 18.75 -12.18 4.10
N GLU A 106 17.65 -12.80 4.50
CA GLU A 106 16.63 -13.24 3.56
C GLU A 106 15.96 -12.05 2.84
N PRO A 107 15.61 -12.20 1.55
CA PRO A 107 14.85 -11.18 0.85
C PRO A 107 13.41 -11.11 1.36
N PHE A 108 12.87 -9.89 1.41
CA PHE A 108 11.47 -9.63 1.74
C PHE A 108 10.73 -9.12 0.50
N SER A 109 9.66 -9.82 0.09
CA SER A 109 8.71 -9.29 -0.88
C SER A 109 7.97 -8.07 -0.32
N ALA A 110 7.24 -7.35 -1.18
CA ALA A 110 6.41 -6.23 -0.72
C ALA A 110 5.35 -6.70 0.29
N ASP A 111 4.73 -7.86 0.06
CA ASP A 111 3.71 -8.42 0.94
C ASP A 111 4.30 -8.92 2.26
N ASP A 112 5.46 -9.59 2.22
CA ASP A 112 6.19 -10.00 3.43
C ASP A 112 6.53 -8.79 4.31
N ALA A 113 7.07 -7.74 3.69
CA ALA A 113 7.43 -6.52 4.41
C ALA A 113 6.19 -5.78 4.94
N TYR A 114 5.09 -5.75 4.17
CA TYR A 114 3.84 -5.17 4.63
C TYR A 114 3.29 -5.91 5.86
N ARG A 115 3.28 -7.24 5.83
CA ARG A 115 2.85 -8.08 6.96
C ARG A 115 3.75 -7.85 8.18
N ALA A 116 5.07 -7.91 8.01
CA ALA A 116 6.03 -7.65 9.09
C ALA A 116 5.80 -6.28 9.76
N LEU A 117 5.54 -5.24 8.95
CA LEU A 117 5.23 -3.90 9.47
C LEU A 117 3.87 -3.84 10.19
N ASP A 118 2.82 -4.48 9.67
CA ASP A 118 1.52 -4.57 10.36
C ASP A 118 1.63 -5.30 11.72
N THR A 119 2.28 -6.46 11.75
CA THR A 119 2.50 -7.22 12.97
C THR A 119 3.32 -6.42 13.99
N THR A 120 4.34 -5.69 13.53
CA THR A 120 5.15 -4.82 14.40
C THR A 120 4.33 -3.66 14.94
N GLU A 121 3.53 -2.98 14.10
CA GLU A 121 2.65 -1.89 14.52
C GLU A 121 1.67 -2.36 15.61
N ARG A 122 0.99 -3.50 15.39
CA ARG A 122 0.03 -4.05 16.36
C ARG A 122 0.69 -4.38 17.68
N MET A 123 1.88 -4.97 17.66
CA MET A 123 2.63 -5.29 18.87
C MET A 123 3.05 -4.01 19.61
N LEU A 124 3.53 -2.99 18.90
CA LEU A 124 3.86 -1.69 19.50
C LEU A 124 2.64 -1.02 20.14
N ARG A 125 1.46 -1.09 19.51
CA ARG A 125 0.21 -0.59 20.11
C ARG A 125 -0.18 -1.39 21.35
N ALA A 126 -0.05 -2.71 21.33
CA ALA A 126 -0.37 -3.58 22.46
C ALA A 126 0.45 -3.24 23.71
N ILE A 127 1.72 -2.90 23.55
CA ILE A 127 2.60 -2.49 24.65
C ILE A 127 2.50 -1.00 25.01
N GLY A 128 1.59 -0.24 24.37
CA GLY A 128 1.39 1.19 24.62
C GLY A 128 2.40 2.13 23.95
N ALA A 129 3.27 1.63 23.08
CA ALA A 129 4.27 2.42 22.35
C ALA A 129 3.67 3.11 21.10
N VAL A 130 2.75 4.06 21.33
CA VAL A 130 1.93 4.68 20.26
C VAL A 130 2.77 5.42 19.23
N GLU A 131 3.77 6.20 19.65
CA GLU A 131 4.62 6.98 18.73
C GLU A 131 5.43 6.08 17.78
N ALA A 132 6.05 5.03 18.33
CA ALA A 132 6.77 4.04 17.54
C ALA A 132 5.83 3.27 16.60
N ALA A 133 4.62 2.95 17.07
CA ALA A 133 3.60 2.31 16.22
C ALA A 133 3.21 3.20 15.03
N ASP A 134 3.08 4.51 15.24
CA ASP A 134 2.75 5.45 14.18
C ASP A 134 3.90 5.64 13.17
N GLU A 135 5.16 5.60 13.60
CA GLU A 135 6.32 5.57 12.69
C GLU A 135 6.28 4.32 11.78
N VAL A 136 6.01 3.15 12.36
CA VAL A 136 5.89 1.89 11.60
C VAL A 136 4.68 1.93 10.64
N LYS A 137 3.55 2.48 11.09
CA LYS A 137 2.35 2.69 10.27
C LYS A 137 2.64 3.54 9.04
N ASN A 138 3.37 4.64 9.21
CA ASN A 138 3.75 5.52 8.10
C ASN A 138 4.63 4.77 7.08
N SER A 139 5.62 4.02 7.55
CA SER A 139 6.46 3.18 6.68
C SER A 139 5.64 2.13 5.91
N ARG A 140 4.61 1.55 6.53
CA ARG A 140 3.69 0.59 5.90
C ARG A 140 2.81 1.23 4.82
N ILE A 141 2.26 2.42 5.09
CA ILE A 141 1.47 3.18 4.11
C ILE A 141 2.34 3.56 2.91
N ASP A 142 3.56 4.04 3.16
CA ASP A 142 4.52 4.36 2.11
C ASP A 142 4.89 3.15 1.25
N LEU A 143 5.13 2.00 1.88
CA LEU A 143 5.41 0.75 1.16
C LEU A 143 4.24 0.40 0.24
N ARG A 144 3.01 0.42 0.76
CA ARG A 144 1.81 0.12 -0.02
C ARG A 144 1.66 1.05 -1.22
N ARG A 145 1.86 2.35 -1.04
CA ARG A 145 1.80 3.34 -2.12
C ARG A 145 2.86 3.05 -3.20
N LEU A 146 4.10 2.81 -2.80
CA LEU A 146 5.19 2.51 -3.74
C LEU A 146 4.96 1.21 -4.50
N SER A 147 4.43 0.18 -3.84
CA SER A 147 4.09 -1.09 -4.48
C SER A 147 2.99 -0.93 -5.52
N SER A 148 1.92 -0.18 -5.20
CA SER A 148 0.85 0.12 -6.17
C SER A 148 1.36 0.93 -7.36
N GLU A 149 2.18 1.96 -7.14
CA GLU A 149 2.79 2.75 -8.23
C GLU A 149 3.69 1.90 -9.14
N GLN A 150 4.41 0.93 -8.58
CA GLN A 150 5.22 -0.01 -9.34
C GLN A 150 4.37 -1.00 -10.14
N GLU A 151 3.27 -1.48 -9.56
CA GLU A 151 2.33 -2.37 -10.22
C GLU A 151 1.62 -1.65 -11.37
N ASP A 152 1.12 -0.43 -11.15
CA ASP A 152 0.53 0.42 -12.18
C ASP A 152 1.52 0.66 -13.34
N ARG A 153 2.77 1.01 -13.01
CA ARG A 153 3.82 1.20 -14.02
C ARG A 153 4.12 -0.10 -14.79
N ARG A 154 4.11 -1.24 -14.10
CA ARG A 154 4.34 -2.55 -14.71
C ARG A 154 3.19 -2.93 -15.63
N VAL A 155 1.94 -2.68 -15.23
CA VAL A 155 0.76 -2.88 -16.06
C VAL A 155 0.85 -1.99 -17.29
N VAL A 156 1.09 -0.68 -17.15
CA VAL A 156 1.26 0.27 -18.28
C VAL A 156 2.34 -0.20 -19.26
N LYS A 157 3.48 -0.67 -18.76
CA LYS A 157 4.57 -1.21 -19.58
C LYS A 157 4.18 -2.54 -20.27
N ALA A 158 3.46 -3.41 -19.58
CA ALA A 158 3.04 -4.72 -20.10
C ALA A 158 1.88 -4.62 -21.11
N THR A 159 0.96 -3.66 -20.93
CA THR A 159 -0.12 -3.38 -21.88
C THR A 159 0.34 -2.64 -23.13
N GLY A 160 1.65 -2.37 -23.26
CA GLY A 160 2.20 -1.67 -24.40
C GLY A 160 1.56 -0.30 -24.57
N ALA A 161 1.64 0.55 -23.53
CA ALA A 161 1.55 1.99 -23.78
C ALA A 161 2.64 2.29 -24.81
N THR A 162 2.20 2.55 -26.05
CA THR A 162 3.00 2.82 -27.23
C THR A 162 4.23 3.62 -26.85
N GLU A 163 5.42 3.08 -27.10
CA GLU A 163 6.63 3.90 -27.11
C GLU A 163 6.35 5.10 -28.01
N VAL A 164 6.23 6.28 -27.41
CA VAL A 164 6.11 7.55 -28.13
C VAL A 164 7.50 7.84 -28.67
N GLY A 165 7.78 7.18 -29.79
CA GLY A 165 9.08 7.11 -30.42
C GLY A 165 9.00 6.26 -31.67
N SER A 166 7.96 6.47 -32.47
CA SER A 166 7.93 5.97 -33.84
C SER A 166 9.12 6.56 -34.60
N ALA A 167 10.17 5.78 -34.79
CA ALA A 167 11.25 6.14 -35.69
C ALA A 167 10.65 6.50 -37.06
N GLY A 168 10.71 7.78 -37.43
CA GLY A 168 10.20 8.30 -38.70
C GLY A 168 8.88 9.06 -38.68
N LEU A 169 8.22 9.30 -37.54
CA LEU A 169 7.10 10.27 -37.49
C LEU A 169 7.62 11.67 -37.16
N LEU A 170 7.12 12.65 -37.90
CA LEU A 170 7.36 14.06 -37.62
C LEU A 170 6.67 14.46 -36.30
N PRO A 171 7.24 15.42 -35.54
CA PRO A 171 6.59 15.99 -34.37
C PRO A 171 5.14 16.39 -34.67
N TRP A 172 4.21 16.17 -33.74
CA TRP A 172 2.79 16.48 -33.96
C TRP A 172 2.54 17.93 -34.38
N ARG A 173 3.38 18.86 -33.92
CA ARG A 173 3.34 20.29 -34.28
C ARG A 173 3.60 20.56 -35.76
N GLU A 174 4.25 19.64 -36.47
CA GLU A 174 4.56 19.75 -37.89
C GLU A 174 3.46 19.13 -38.77
N VAL A 175 2.64 18.23 -38.21
CA VAL A 175 1.60 17.49 -38.94
C VAL A 175 0.17 17.89 -38.56
N LEU A 176 -0.01 18.61 -37.45
CA LEU A 176 -1.31 19.06 -36.97
C LEU A 176 -1.29 20.56 -36.71
N ARG A 177 -2.29 21.25 -37.24
CA ARG A 177 -2.58 22.63 -36.84
C ARG A 177 -3.48 22.60 -35.60
N PRO A 178 -3.10 23.28 -34.49
CA PRO A 178 -4.01 23.51 -33.38
C PRO A 178 -5.30 24.18 -33.86
N HIS A 179 -6.41 23.91 -33.18
CA HIS A 179 -7.68 24.55 -33.48
C HIS A 179 -7.57 26.08 -33.30
N ASP A 180 -8.41 26.82 -34.03
CA ASP A 180 -8.28 28.28 -34.20
C ASP A 180 -8.38 29.06 -32.88
N ASP A 181 -9.16 28.57 -31.93
CA ASP A 181 -9.31 29.09 -30.56
C ASP A 181 -8.00 28.98 -29.76
N VAL A 182 -7.33 27.83 -29.83
CA VAL A 182 -6.05 27.55 -29.19
C VAL A 182 -4.92 28.31 -29.87
N ALA A 183 -4.95 28.37 -31.20
CA ALA A 183 -3.94 29.09 -31.98
C ALA A 183 -4.01 30.61 -31.80
N LYS A 184 -5.20 31.19 -31.62
CA LYS A 184 -5.42 32.65 -31.45
C LYS A 184 -5.38 33.11 -30.00
N GLY A 185 -5.31 32.20 -29.03
CA GLY A 185 -5.24 32.52 -27.61
C GLY A 185 -6.57 32.95 -26.97
N ASN A 186 -7.70 32.78 -27.67
CA ASN A 186 -9.03 33.13 -27.19
C ASN A 186 -9.65 31.96 -26.40
N PHE A 187 -9.02 31.60 -25.28
CA PHE A 187 -9.42 30.45 -24.48
C PHE A 187 -10.61 30.77 -23.56
N ARG A 188 -11.71 30.02 -23.68
CA ARG A 188 -12.79 29.99 -22.67
C ARG A 188 -12.83 28.63 -22.00
N ALA A 189 -12.38 28.57 -20.74
CA ALA A 189 -12.36 27.33 -19.95
C ALA A 189 -13.73 26.64 -19.79
N ALA A 190 -14.83 27.38 -20.02
CA ALA A 190 -16.20 26.87 -19.99
C ALA A 190 -16.57 25.95 -21.17
N GLU A 191 -15.82 25.97 -22.28
CA GLU A 191 -16.12 25.16 -23.48
C GLU A 191 -15.55 23.72 -23.44
N PHE A 192 -14.64 23.43 -22.50
CA PHE A 192 -13.92 22.14 -22.46
C PHE A 192 -14.52 21.06 -21.54
N ALA A 193 -15.56 21.40 -20.77
CA ALA A 193 -16.26 20.43 -19.93
C ALA A 193 -17.63 20.15 -20.51
N ALA A 194 -17.80 18.97 -21.10
CA ALA A 194 -19.10 18.53 -21.54
C ALA A 194 -20.04 18.36 -20.34
N ASP A 195 -21.16 19.09 -20.34
CA ASP A 195 -22.23 18.92 -19.37
C ASP A 195 -23.15 17.78 -19.84
N LEU A 196 -23.04 16.64 -19.17
CA LEU A 196 -23.84 15.45 -19.44
C LEU A 196 -25.36 15.72 -19.37
N ALA A 197 -25.80 16.62 -18.50
CA ALA A 197 -27.22 16.94 -18.34
C ALA A 197 -27.72 17.79 -19.51
N MET A 198 -26.92 18.71 -20.03
CA MET A 198 -27.26 19.48 -21.23
C MET A 198 -27.32 18.58 -22.46
N VAL A 199 -26.30 17.73 -22.67
CA VAL A 199 -26.27 16.80 -23.81
C VAL A 199 -27.45 15.83 -23.78
N ALA A 200 -27.79 15.29 -22.61
CA ALA A 200 -28.96 14.42 -22.46
C ALA A 200 -30.30 15.09 -22.80
N ARG A 201 -30.37 16.44 -22.78
CA ARG A 201 -31.53 17.23 -23.20
C ARG A 201 -31.43 17.72 -24.66
N GLY A 202 -30.34 17.39 -25.37
CA GLY A 202 -30.06 17.91 -26.71
C GLY A 202 -29.66 19.38 -26.72
N GLU A 203 -29.21 19.91 -25.58
CA GLU A 203 -28.76 21.29 -25.41
C GLU A 203 -27.23 21.33 -25.38
N GLY A 204 -26.62 22.36 -25.98
CA GLY A 204 -25.17 22.56 -25.95
C GLY A 204 -24.54 22.66 -27.34
N ASP A 205 -23.22 22.53 -27.37
CA ASP A 205 -22.46 22.57 -28.62
C ASP A 205 -22.72 21.32 -29.47
N ALA A 206 -22.84 21.51 -30.79
CA ALA A 206 -22.98 20.44 -31.76
C ALA A 206 -21.86 19.39 -31.64
N GLU A 207 -20.68 19.80 -31.17
CA GLU A 207 -19.55 18.92 -30.89
C GLU A 207 -19.83 17.82 -29.86
N TYR A 208 -20.81 18.02 -28.97
CA TYR A 208 -21.24 17.05 -27.97
C TYR A 208 -22.65 16.50 -28.19
N THR A 209 -23.52 17.24 -28.89
CA THR A 209 -24.92 16.82 -29.12
C THR A 209 -25.17 16.11 -30.46
N ASP A 210 -24.33 16.33 -31.48
CA ASP A 210 -24.40 15.59 -32.75
C ASP A 210 -23.45 14.37 -32.68
N PRO A 211 -23.96 13.13 -32.72
CA PRO A 211 -23.14 11.93 -32.71
C PRO A 211 -22.09 11.89 -33.83
N VAL A 212 -22.40 12.43 -35.01
CA VAL A 212 -21.48 12.43 -36.16
C VAL A 212 -20.30 13.38 -35.90
N GLU A 213 -20.56 14.57 -35.38
CA GLU A 213 -19.53 15.53 -35.01
C GLU A 213 -18.67 15.02 -33.85
N PHE A 214 -19.34 14.46 -32.83
CA PHE A 214 -18.70 13.89 -31.64
C PHE A 214 -17.73 12.77 -32.00
N PHE A 215 -18.13 11.79 -32.82
CA PHE A 215 -17.25 10.68 -33.22
C PHE A 215 -16.20 11.08 -34.27
N ARG A 216 -16.40 12.18 -35.02
CA ARG A 216 -15.37 12.73 -35.90
C ARG A 216 -14.17 13.26 -35.09
N ARG A 217 -14.43 13.79 -33.90
CA ARG A 217 -13.42 14.40 -33.02
C ARG A 217 -12.95 13.47 -31.90
N THR A 218 -13.69 12.40 -31.63
CA THR A 218 -13.37 11.41 -30.61
C THR A 218 -12.64 10.21 -31.20
N PHE A 219 -11.40 9.98 -30.77
CA PHE A 219 -10.67 8.78 -31.16
C PHE A 219 -11.24 7.53 -30.45
N LEU A 220 -11.75 6.58 -31.25
CA LEU A 220 -12.29 5.31 -30.76
C LEU A 220 -11.18 4.33 -30.34
N THR A 221 -10.75 4.44 -29.09
CA THR A 221 -9.81 3.50 -28.46
C THR A 221 -10.40 2.07 -28.39
N THR A 222 -9.54 1.07 -28.26
CA THR A 222 -9.96 -0.33 -28.07
C THR A 222 -10.91 -0.49 -26.89
N GLY A 223 -10.59 0.13 -25.74
CA GLY A 223 -11.44 0.07 -24.56
C GLY A 223 -12.82 0.71 -24.77
N LEU A 224 -12.89 1.81 -25.54
CA LEU A 224 -14.17 2.45 -25.85
C LEU A 224 -15.02 1.61 -26.82
N ARG A 225 -14.39 0.96 -27.80
CA ARG A 225 -15.05 0.02 -28.71
C ARG A 225 -15.63 -1.18 -27.95
N ASP A 226 -14.85 -1.75 -27.04
CA ASP A 226 -15.28 -2.88 -26.20
C ASP A 226 -16.44 -2.49 -25.28
N LEU A 227 -16.41 -1.29 -24.72
CA LEU A 227 -17.50 -0.76 -23.90
C LEU A 227 -18.80 -0.63 -24.70
N ILE A 228 -18.75 0.04 -25.86
CA ILE A 228 -19.91 0.23 -26.74
C ILE A 228 -20.47 -1.14 -27.15
N ALA A 229 -19.62 -2.09 -27.54
CA ALA A 229 -20.04 -3.43 -27.92
C ALA A 229 -20.78 -4.16 -26.78
N ARG A 230 -20.33 -4.03 -25.53
CA ARG A 230 -21.00 -4.61 -24.36
C ARG A 230 -22.35 -3.95 -24.09
N ALA A 231 -22.41 -2.62 -24.17
CA ALA A 231 -23.64 -1.85 -23.98
C ALA A 231 -24.69 -2.22 -25.04
N VAL A 232 -24.31 -2.25 -26.33
CA VAL A 232 -25.19 -2.63 -27.43
C VAL A 232 -25.70 -4.06 -27.28
N LYS A 233 -24.84 -5.03 -26.92
CA LYS A 233 -25.27 -6.42 -26.65
C LYS A 233 -26.34 -6.47 -25.57
N ARG A 234 -26.16 -5.73 -24.49
CA ARG A 234 -27.14 -5.68 -23.39
C ARG A 234 -28.46 -5.05 -23.82
N ILE A 235 -28.42 -3.91 -24.50
CA ILE A 235 -29.62 -3.20 -24.99
C ILE A 235 -30.37 -4.05 -26.02
N SER A 236 -29.63 -4.83 -26.82
CA SER A 236 -30.20 -5.77 -27.80
C SER A 236 -30.80 -7.05 -27.18
N GLY A 237 -30.80 -7.17 -25.85
CA GLY A 237 -31.45 -8.27 -25.13
C GLY A 237 -30.56 -9.45 -24.75
N ASP A 238 -29.23 -9.35 -24.91
CA ASP A 238 -28.31 -10.40 -24.45
C ASP A 238 -28.22 -10.38 -22.92
N MET A 239 -28.84 -11.39 -22.28
CA MET A 239 -28.86 -11.53 -20.83
C MET A 239 -27.50 -11.92 -20.24
N ASN A 240 -26.55 -12.38 -21.07
CA ASN A 240 -25.19 -12.70 -20.65
C ASN A 240 -24.27 -11.45 -20.62
N ALA A 241 -24.71 -10.34 -21.22
CA ALA A 241 -23.98 -9.08 -21.13
C ALA A 241 -24.15 -8.44 -19.75
N ALA A 242 -23.05 -7.88 -19.20
CA ALA A 242 -23.04 -7.29 -17.87
C ALA A 242 -24.05 -6.12 -17.77
N PRO A 243 -24.94 -6.10 -16.75
CA PRO A 243 -25.97 -5.07 -16.61
C PRO A 243 -25.44 -3.76 -16.00
N VAL A 244 -24.27 -3.80 -15.36
CA VAL A 244 -23.64 -2.66 -14.71
C VAL A 244 -22.19 -2.60 -15.16
N ILE A 245 -21.74 -1.41 -15.56
CA ILE A 245 -20.36 -1.16 -15.98
C ILE A 245 -19.76 -0.09 -15.06
N ASN A 246 -18.66 -0.43 -14.38
CA ASN A 246 -17.93 0.49 -13.52
C ASN A 246 -16.77 1.14 -14.28
N LEU A 247 -16.80 2.45 -14.47
CA LEU A 247 -15.75 3.22 -15.14
C LEU A 247 -14.68 3.65 -14.14
N GLN A 248 -13.57 2.91 -14.06
CA GLN A 248 -12.41 3.31 -13.27
C GLN A 248 -11.34 3.91 -14.18
N THR A 249 -11.17 5.24 -14.12
CA THR A 249 -10.02 5.91 -14.74
C THR A 249 -9.44 6.96 -13.79
N ASN A 250 -8.13 7.18 -13.87
CA ASN A 250 -7.45 8.25 -13.12
C ASN A 250 -7.81 9.64 -13.71
N PHE A 251 -7.46 10.71 -13.00
CA PHE A 251 -7.79 12.11 -13.36
C PHE A 251 -7.49 12.41 -14.84
N GLY A 252 -8.45 13.03 -15.54
CA GLY A 252 -8.35 13.36 -16.97
C GLY A 252 -8.62 12.20 -17.95
N GLY A 253 -8.87 10.98 -17.48
CA GLY A 253 -9.01 9.78 -18.32
C GLY A 253 -10.35 9.57 -19.03
N GLY A 254 -11.02 10.62 -19.51
CA GLY A 254 -12.12 10.49 -20.48
C GLY A 254 -13.45 9.88 -20.00
N LYS A 255 -13.75 9.85 -18.69
CA LYS A 255 -15.04 9.31 -18.16
C LYS A 255 -16.26 10.02 -18.75
N THR A 256 -16.23 11.35 -18.77
CA THR A 256 -17.33 12.15 -19.33
C THR A 256 -17.54 11.84 -20.81
N HIS A 257 -16.48 11.77 -21.60
CA HIS A 257 -16.56 11.37 -23.01
C HIS A 257 -17.06 9.94 -23.17
N THR A 258 -16.64 9.04 -22.29
CA THR A 258 -17.11 7.65 -22.28
C THR A 258 -18.60 7.57 -22.01
N MET A 259 -19.12 8.38 -21.09
CA MET A 259 -20.56 8.47 -20.83
C MET A 259 -21.32 9.08 -22.00
N LEU A 260 -20.77 10.10 -22.67
CA LEU A 260 -21.36 10.72 -23.86
C LEU A 260 -21.42 9.79 -25.06
N THR A 261 -20.51 8.81 -25.16
CA THR A 261 -20.59 7.81 -26.24
C THR A 261 -21.80 6.88 -26.11
N LEU A 262 -22.45 6.87 -24.94
CA LEU A 262 -23.60 6.03 -24.62
C LEU A 262 -24.90 6.81 -24.44
N SER A 263 -24.87 8.16 -24.51
CA SER A 263 -26.05 9.04 -24.45
C SER A 263 -26.69 9.18 -25.82
#